data_AF-A0A2A3DJE7-F1
#
_entry.id   AF-A0A2A3DJE7-F1
#
_cell.length_a   1.000
_cell.length_b   1.000
_cell.length_c   1.000
_cell.angle_alpha   90.00
_cell.angle_beta   90.00
_cell.angle_gamma   90.00
#
_symmetry.space_group_name_H-M   'P 1'
#
loop_
_entity.id
_entity.type
_entity.pdbx_description
1 polymer ?
#
loop_
_entity_poly.entity_id
_entity_poly.type
_entity_poly.pdbx_seq_one_letter_code
_entity_poly.pdbx_strand_id
1 'polypeptide(L)'
;MTHFIILPGSGGSGPTHWQSRWEDTDPAMRRFRPSSWDLPDFTDWLAALEAAVIEAPEPPVLVAHSLSCLLVAHWQKISQRPVRAAMLVAVPDPMAAVFPVYGMAFARIPQDRLRFTSLVVASTDDPYGSCDYAEARAARWGSGIAVIGSAGHINAQSGMGDWPQGRALLDGLVAEAA
;
A
#
# COMPACT_ATOMS: atom_id res chain seq x y z
N MET A 1 8.01 -15.61 11.99
CA MET A 1 8.88 -15.07 10.91
C MET A 1 7.98 -14.14 10.14
N THR A 2 8.20 -12.83 10.13
CA THR A 2 7.22 -11.90 9.58
C THR A 2 6.89 -12.21 8.12
N HIS A 3 5.62 -12.43 7.81
CA HIS A 3 5.13 -12.58 6.43
C HIS A 3 4.60 -11.26 5.90
N PHE A 4 4.82 -11.02 4.61
CA PHE A 4 4.38 -9.79 3.96
C PHE A 4 3.47 -10.09 2.79
N ILE A 5 2.43 -9.28 2.64
CA ILE A 5 1.58 -9.29 1.45
C ILE A 5 1.85 -8.01 0.68
N ILE A 6 2.37 -8.17 -0.54
CA ILE A 6 2.64 -7.08 -1.46
C ILE A 6 1.37 -6.75 -2.24
N LEU A 7 0.98 -5.48 -2.20
CA LEU A 7 -0.24 -4.96 -2.83
C LEU A 7 0.12 -3.83 -3.79
N PRO A 8 0.38 -4.15 -5.08
CA PRO A 8 0.63 -3.14 -6.10
C PRO A 8 -0.58 -2.24 -6.41
N GLY A 9 -0.32 -1.11 -7.05
CA GLY A 9 -1.35 -0.28 -7.68
C GLY A 9 -1.87 -0.83 -9.00
N SER A 10 -2.59 0.01 -9.75
CA SER A 10 -3.02 -0.28 -11.12
C SER A 10 -1.82 -0.57 -12.04
N GLY A 11 -1.97 -1.53 -12.94
CA GLY A 11 -0.89 -2.04 -13.80
C GLY A 11 0.12 -2.94 -13.07
N GLY A 12 -0.10 -3.16 -11.77
CA GLY A 12 0.76 -4.01 -10.96
C GLY A 12 2.12 -3.36 -10.67
N SER A 13 3.05 -4.19 -10.24
CA SER A 13 4.45 -3.80 -10.04
C SER A 13 5.30 -4.57 -11.03
N GLY A 14 5.75 -3.88 -12.08
CA GLY A 14 6.65 -4.44 -13.09
C GLY A 14 8.04 -4.80 -12.51
N PRO A 15 8.93 -5.44 -13.29
CA PRO A 15 10.19 -5.99 -12.79
C PRO A 15 11.16 -4.92 -12.24
N THR A 16 11.04 -3.67 -12.68
CA THR A 16 11.88 -2.57 -12.20
C THR A 16 11.31 -1.88 -10.95
N HIS A 17 10.08 -2.19 -10.56
CA HIS A 17 9.43 -1.65 -9.38
C HIS A 17 10.07 -2.21 -8.10
N TRP A 18 10.22 -1.39 -7.06
CA TRP A 18 10.82 -1.80 -5.79
C TRP A 18 10.08 -2.98 -5.17
N GLN A 19 8.74 -3.03 -5.22
CA GLN A 19 7.95 -4.18 -4.77
C GLN A 19 8.40 -5.50 -5.40
N SER A 20 8.63 -5.54 -6.72
CA SER A 20 9.09 -6.77 -7.40
C SER A 20 10.49 -7.17 -6.97
N ARG A 21 11.41 -6.20 -6.88
CA ARG A 21 12.79 -6.42 -6.42
C ARG A 21 12.84 -6.94 -4.97
N TRP A 22 11.92 -6.45 -4.16
CA TRP A 22 11.70 -6.87 -2.79
C TRP A 22 11.20 -8.32 -2.71
N GLU A 23 10.26 -8.70 -3.58
CA GLU A 23 9.77 -10.09 -3.69
C GLU A 23 10.84 -11.06 -4.19
N ASP A 24 11.67 -10.64 -5.14
CA ASP A 24 12.73 -11.48 -5.71
C ASP A 24 13.85 -11.79 -4.68
N THR A 25 13.99 -10.96 -3.65
CA THR A 25 15.07 -11.06 -2.65
C THR A 25 14.59 -11.57 -1.29
N ASP A 26 13.29 -11.59 -1.02
CA ASP A 26 12.73 -12.00 0.26
C ASP A 26 11.58 -13.00 0.08
N PRO A 27 11.80 -14.31 0.35
CA PRO A 27 10.79 -15.33 0.17
C PRO A 27 9.60 -15.22 1.15
N ALA A 28 9.68 -14.36 2.18
CA ALA A 28 8.55 -14.09 3.06
C ALA A 28 7.53 -13.11 2.44
N MET A 29 7.91 -12.43 1.35
CA MET A 29 7.05 -11.49 0.62
C MET A 29 6.29 -12.19 -0.50
N ARG A 30 4.96 -12.04 -0.51
CA ARG A 30 4.10 -12.62 -1.53
C ARG A 30 3.11 -11.59 -2.05
N ARG A 31 2.98 -11.48 -3.37
CA ARG A 31 1.92 -10.68 -3.99
C ARG A 31 0.54 -11.29 -3.77
N PHE A 32 -0.46 -10.45 -3.48
CA PHE A 32 -1.86 -10.85 -3.66
C PHE A 32 -2.18 -11.09 -5.15
N ARG A 33 -3.23 -11.85 -5.45
CA ARG A 33 -3.53 -12.31 -6.82
C ARG A 33 -4.97 -11.99 -7.22
N PRO A 34 -5.27 -10.74 -7.62
CA PRO A 34 -6.53 -10.42 -8.29
C PRO A 34 -6.58 -11.03 -9.69
N SER A 35 -7.75 -11.02 -10.31
CA SER A 35 -7.96 -11.47 -11.69
C SER A 35 -7.21 -10.61 -12.71
N SER A 36 -7.02 -9.32 -12.43
CA SER A 36 -6.21 -8.41 -13.25
C SER A 36 -5.69 -7.22 -12.46
N TRP A 37 -4.42 -6.86 -12.66
CA TRP A 37 -3.90 -5.57 -12.21
C TRP A 37 -4.12 -4.44 -13.22
N ASP A 38 -4.19 -4.75 -14.51
CA ASP A 38 -4.39 -3.78 -15.59
C ASP A 38 -5.84 -3.30 -15.71
N LEU A 39 -6.78 -4.14 -15.27
CA LEU A 39 -8.20 -3.85 -15.18
C LEU A 39 -8.66 -3.98 -13.72
N PRO A 40 -8.38 -2.98 -12.86
CA PRO A 40 -8.74 -3.05 -11.45
C PRO A 40 -10.24 -3.18 -11.26
N ASP A 41 -10.67 -4.30 -10.66
CA ASP A 41 -12.04 -4.48 -10.18
C ASP A 41 -12.03 -4.44 -8.64
N PHE A 42 -12.83 -3.54 -8.08
CA PHE A 42 -12.85 -3.29 -6.65
C PHE A 42 -13.24 -4.52 -5.83
N THR A 43 -14.21 -5.30 -6.31
CA THR A 43 -14.75 -6.46 -5.58
C THR A 43 -13.77 -7.63 -5.64
N ASP A 44 -13.21 -7.88 -6.83
CA ASP A 44 -12.17 -8.87 -7.06
C ASP A 44 -10.92 -8.58 -6.21
N TRP A 45 -10.47 -7.33 -6.18
CA TRP A 45 -9.28 -6.95 -5.39
C TRP A 45 -9.52 -7.11 -3.89
N LEU A 46 -10.71 -6.78 -3.39
CA LEU A 46 -11.07 -7.03 -1.99
C LEU A 46 -11.05 -8.53 -1.66
N ALA A 47 -11.62 -9.36 -2.54
CA ALA A 47 -11.61 -10.80 -2.38
C ALA A 47 -10.18 -11.39 -2.44
N ALA A 48 -9.34 -10.89 -3.34
CA ALA A 48 -7.94 -11.30 -3.47
C ALA A 48 -7.11 -10.93 -2.25
N LEU A 49 -7.33 -9.74 -1.67
CA LEU A 49 -6.68 -9.33 -0.42
C LEU A 49 -7.13 -10.22 0.75
N GLU A 50 -8.44 -10.47 0.89
CA GLU A 50 -8.97 -11.39 1.91
C GLU A 50 -8.36 -12.78 1.79
N ALA A 51 -8.32 -13.35 0.57
CA ALA A 51 -7.71 -14.66 0.31
C ALA A 51 -6.23 -14.69 0.69
N ALA A 52 -5.45 -13.68 0.28
CA ALA A 52 -4.04 -13.59 0.60
C ALA A 52 -3.79 -13.51 2.12
N VAL A 53 -4.62 -12.78 2.86
CA VAL A 53 -4.54 -12.70 4.33
C VAL A 53 -4.94 -14.03 4.98
N ILE A 54 -5.95 -14.74 4.45
CA ILE A 54 -6.34 -16.07 4.94
C ILE A 54 -5.22 -17.11 4.73
N GLU A 55 -4.52 -17.04 3.60
CA GLU A 55 -3.41 -17.94 3.26
C GLU A 55 -2.10 -17.61 4.01
N ALA A 56 -2.06 -16.50 4.75
CA ALA A 56 -0.91 -16.18 5.59
C ALA A 56 -0.90 -17.06 6.85
N PRO A 57 0.23 -17.69 7.21
CA PRO A 57 0.30 -18.58 8.37
C PRO A 57 0.23 -17.83 9.71
N GLU A 58 0.49 -16.53 9.71
CA GLU A 58 0.37 -15.61 10.85
C GLU A 58 -0.12 -14.24 10.32
N PRO A 59 -0.63 -13.33 11.18
CA PRO A 59 -1.07 -12.01 10.78
C PRO A 59 0.00 -11.28 9.95
N PRO A 60 -0.22 -11.04 8.65
CA PRO A 60 0.82 -10.51 7.77
C PRO A 60 0.98 -9.00 7.94
N VAL A 61 2.08 -8.48 7.41
CA VAL A 61 2.27 -7.04 7.18
C VAL A 61 1.89 -6.72 5.75
N LEU A 62 0.98 -5.76 5.56
CA LEU A 62 0.55 -5.32 4.24
C LEU A 62 1.51 -4.25 3.71
N VAL A 63 1.99 -4.40 2.48
CA VAL A 63 2.87 -3.42 1.81
C VAL A 63 2.15 -2.93 0.56
N ALA A 64 1.36 -1.87 0.72
CA ALA A 64 0.52 -1.32 -0.33
C ALA A 64 1.16 -0.15 -1.05
N HIS A 65 0.95 -0.09 -2.36
CA HIS A 65 1.35 1.04 -3.20
C HIS A 65 0.14 1.61 -3.94
N SER A 66 0.07 2.93 -4.03
CA SER A 66 -0.90 3.66 -4.85
C SER A 66 -2.35 3.20 -4.58
N LEU A 67 -3.07 2.75 -5.62
CA LEU A 67 -4.48 2.35 -5.54
C LEU A 67 -4.77 1.30 -4.43
N SER A 68 -3.83 0.39 -4.17
CA SER A 68 -3.99 -0.60 -3.10
C SER A 68 -3.98 0.00 -1.69
N CYS A 69 -3.46 1.21 -1.50
CA CYS A 69 -3.61 1.90 -0.21
C CYS A 69 -5.09 2.18 0.09
N LEU A 70 -5.86 2.56 -0.93
CA LEU A 70 -7.29 2.77 -0.80
C LEU A 70 -8.01 1.44 -0.57
N LEU A 71 -7.60 0.38 -1.26
CA LEU A 71 -8.11 -0.98 -1.05
C LEU A 71 -7.96 -1.42 0.41
N VAL A 72 -6.80 -1.22 1.03
CA VAL A 72 -6.56 -1.58 2.44
C VAL A 72 -7.51 -0.83 3.37
N ALA A 73 -7.73 0.46 3.12
CA ALA A 73 -8.67 1.26 3.91
C ALA A 73 -10.12 0.76 3.80
N HIS A 74 -10.54 0.27 2.62
CA HIS A 74 -11.85 -0.36 2.41
C HIS A 74 -11.95 -1.73 3.05
N TRP A 75 -10.97 -2.60 2.79
CA TRP A 75 -10.91 -3.97 3.29
C TRP A 75 -11.02 -4.00 4.81
N GLN A 76 -10.42 -3.01 5.48
CA GLN A 76 -10.44 -2.96 6.94
C GLN A 76 -11.87 -2.83 7.53
N LYS A 77 -12.82 -2.29 6.78
CA LYS A 77 -14.20 -2.11 7.24
C LYS A 77 -15.04 -3.38 7.13
N ILE A 78 -14.68 -4.27 6.20
CA ILE A 78 -15.48 -5.45 5.87
C ILE A 78 -14.89 -6.75 6.40
N SER A 79 -13.58 -6.78 6.68
CA SER A 79 -12.87 -7.93 7.21
C SER A 79 -12.42 -7.70 8.65
N GLN A 80 -12.50 -8.75 9.46
CA GLN A 80 -11.96 -8.81 10.83
C GLN A 80 -10.67 -9.62 10.91
N ARG A 81 -10.09 -10.03 9.77
CA ARG A 81 -8.85 -10.80 9.77
C ARG A 81 -7.72 -10.00 10.41
N PRO A 82 -6.92 -10.62 11.28
CA PRO A 82 -5.80 -9.95 11.90
C PRO A 82 -4.72 -9.69 10.85
N VAL A 83 -4.17 -8.48 10.89
CA VAL A 83 -2.94 -8.10 10.19
C VAL A 83 -2.06 -7.39 11.21
N ARG A 84 -0.75 -7.61 11.12
CA ARG A 84 0.20 -7.06 12.09
C ARG A 84 0.37 -5.56 11.91
N ALA A 85 0.59 -5.13 10.67
CA ALA A 85 0.75 -3.73 10.32
C ALA A 85 0.48 -3.48 8.83
N ALA A 86 0.44 -2.20 8.41
CA ALA A 86 0.39 -1.83 7.00
C ALA A 86 1.31 -0.64 6.67
N MET A 87 2.16 -0.79 5.67
CA MET A 87 2.90 0.29 5.02
C MET A 87 2.15 0.73 3.76
N LEU A 88 1.74 1.99 3.71
CA LEU A 88 0.91 2.59 2.66
C LEU A 88 1.72 3.63 1.88
N VAL A 89 2.24 3.24 0.72
CA VAL A 89 3.18 4.04 -0.07
C VAL A 89 2.48 4.78 -1.19
N ALA A 90 2.72 6.10 -1.30
CA ALA A 90 2.17 6.95 -2.37
C ALA A 90 0.64 6.91 -2.43
N VAL A 91 -0.03 7.18 -1.30
CA VAL A 91 -1.50 7.16 -1.19
C VAL A 91 -2.10 8.20 -2.16
N PRO A 92 -2.86 7.78 -3.19
CA PRO A 92 -3.36 8.71 -4.20
C PRO A 92 -4.59 9.46 -3.68
N ASP A 93 -4.70 10.74 -4.04
CA ASP A 93 -5.88 11.56 -3.80
C ASP A 93 -6.91 11.33 -4.92
N PRO A 94 -8.11 10.77 -4.62
CA PRO A 94 -9.15 10.61 -5.62
C PRO A 94 -9.67 11.92 -6.23
N MET A 95 -9.38 13.06 -5.61
CA MET A 95 -9.74 14.39 -6.12
C MET A 95 -8.64 15.03 -6.98
N ALA A 96 -7.45 14.43 -7.07
CA ALA A 96 -6.41 14.91 -7.96
C ALA A 96 -6.87 14.78 -9.42
N ALA A 97 -6.57 15.79 -10.25
CA ALA A 97 -6.98 15.80 -11.66
C ALA A 97 -6.43 14.63 -12.48
N VAL A 98 -5.30 14.06 -12.06
CA VAL A 98 -4.66 12.90 -12.71
C VAL A 98 -5.14 11.55 -12.15
N PHE A 99 -6.04 11.55 -11.16
CA PHE A 99 -6.57 10.32 -10.60
C PHE A 99 -7.35 9.55 -11.68
N PRO A 100 -7.05 8.26 -11.89
CA PRO A 100 -7.62 7.53 -13.01
C PRO A 100 -9.12 7.27 -12.80
N VAL A 101 -9.91 7.42 -13.86
CA VAL A 101 -11.36 7.16 -13.85
C VAL A 101 -11.69 5.73 -13.40
N TYR A 102 -10.89 4.73 -13.82
CA TYR A 102 -11.08 3.34 -13.39
C TYR A 102 -10.85 3.15 -11.87
N GLY A 103 -10.09 4.05 -11.23
CA GLY A 103 -9.87 4.05 -9.79
C GLY A 103 -11.05 4.61 -9.00
N MET A 104 -12.07 5.18 -9.64
CA MET A 104 -13.19 5.84 -8.94
C MET A 104 -14.02 4.90 -8.06
N ALA A 105 -14.02 3.59 -8.37
CA ALA A 105 -14.63 2.59 -7.49
C ALA A 105 -13.97 2.55 -6.09
N PHE A 106 -12.70 2.94 -5.99
CA PHE A 106 -11.92 2.99 -4.75
C PHE A 106 -12.03 4.35 -4.04
N ALA A 107 -12.54 5.38 -4.71
CA ALA A 107 -12.46 6.79 -4.30
C ALA A 107 -13.27 7.13 -3.03
N ARG A 108 -14.29 6.34 -2.66
CA ARG A 108 -15.11 6.56 -1.46
C ARG A 108 -14.42 6.02 -0.21
N ILE A 109 -13.23 6.53 0.06
CA ILE A 109 -12.31 6.05 1.09
C ILE A 109 -12.96 6.14 2.49
N PRO A 110 -12.94 5.07 3.30
CA PRO A 110 -13.37 5.13 4.69
C PRO A 110 -12.55 6.12 5.52
N GLN A 111 -13.23 6.81 6.44
CA GLN A 111 -12.63 7.87 7.26
C GLN A 111 -12.29 7.37 8.67
N ASP A 112 -12.47 6.09 8.97
CA ASP A 112 -12.14 5.53 10.27
C ASP A 112 -10.64 5.33 10.45
N ARG A 113 -10.19 5.31 11.71
CA ARG A 113 -8.83 4.85 12.03
C ARG A 113 -8.64 3.40 11.55
N LEU A 114 -7.43 3.08 11.11
CA LEU A 114 -7.07 1.70 10.80
C LEU A 114 -6.96 0.92 12.11
N ARG A 115 -7.48 -0.31 12.10
CA ARG A 115 -7.50 -1.19 13.30
C ARG A 115 -6.13 -1.81 13.64
N PHE A 116 -5.08 -1.45 12.91
CA PHE A 116 -3.72 -1.99 12.99
C PHE A 116 -2.71 -0.87 12.85
N THR A 117 -1.51 -1.09 13.39
CA THR A 117 -0.38 -0.16 13.24
C THR A 117 -0.10 0.09 11.76
N SER A 118 0.10 1.34 11.37
CA SER A 118 0.28 1.69 9.97
C SER A 118 1.17 2.90 9.77
N LEU A 119 1.84 2.93 8.63
CA LEU A 119 2.73 4.01 8.20
C LEU A 119 2.35 4.46 6.80
N VAL A 120 2.06 5.74 6.62
CA VAL A 120 1.94 6.38 5.31
C VAL A 120 3.33 6.85 4.87
N VAL A 121 3.74 6.49 3.66
CA VAL A 121 4.99 6.95 3.04
C VAL A 121 4.67 7.82 1.84
N ALA A 122 5.15 9.07 1.86
CA ALA A 122 4.79 10.09 0.88
C ALA A 122 6.02 10.72 0.23
N SER A 123 5.84 11.16 -1.02
CA SER A 123 6.82 11.92 -1.78
C SER A 123 6.35 13.38 -1.92
N THR A 124 7.28 14.33 -1.93
CA THR A 124 6.97 15.77 -2.03
C THR A 124 6.55 16.22 -3.42
N ASP A 125 6.76 15.39 -4.44
CA ASP A 125 6.44 15.66 -5.85
C ASP A 125 5.61 14.53 -6.49
N ASP A 126 4.80 13.82 -5.69
CA ASP A 126 3.87 12.83 -6.21
C ASP A 126 2.72 13.52 -6.99
N PRO A 127 2.56 13.26 -8.30
CA PRO A 127 1.50 13.87 -9.09
C PRO A 127 0.09 13.39 -8.68
N TYR A 128 -0.03 12.22 -8.03
CA TYR A 128 -1.30 11.61 -7.66
C TYR A 128 -1.80 12.03 -6.27
N GLY A 129 -0.99 12.71 -5.45
CA GLY A 129 -1.40 13.16 -4.13
C GLY A 129 -0.36 14.08 -3.49
N SER A 130 -0.80 15.19 -2.91
CA SER A 130 0.10 16.12 -2.23
C SER A 130 0.58 15.60 -0.87
N CYS A 131 1.67 16.16 -0.35
CA CYS A 131 2.08 15.92 1.04
C CYS A 131 0.96 16.26 2.03
N ASP A 132 0.28 17.40 1.87
CA ASP A 132 -0.84 17.80 2.72
C ASP A 132 -1.96 16.75 2.72
N TYR A 133 -2.24 16.16 1.55
CA TYR A 133 -3.22 15.08 1.44
C TYR A 133 -2.75 13.84 2.22
N ALA A 134 -1.48 13.43 2.03
CA ALA A 134 -0.91 12.28 2.73
C ALA A 134 -0.89 12.47 4.25
N GLU A 135 -0.52 13.67 4.73
CA GLU A 135 -0.55 14.05 6.14
C GLU A 135 -1.96 14.00 6.72
N ALA A 136 -2.94 14.58 6.00
CA ALA A 136 -4.34 14.53 6.40
C ALA A 136 -4.88 13.09 6.43
N ARG A 137 -4.47 12.24 5.48
CA ARG A 137 -4.81 10.80 5.48
C ARG A 137 -4.18 10.07 6.66
N ALA A 138 -2.89 10.26 6.92
CA ALA A 138 -2.19 9.64 8.04
C ALA A 138 -2.85 10.01 9.37
N ALA A 139 -3.13 11.31 9.59
CA ALA A 139 -3.82 11.78 10.79
C ALA A 139 -5.22 11.17 10.93
N ARG A 140 -5.99 11.10 9.83
CA ARG A 140 -7.34 10.53 9.81
C ARG A 140 -7.34 9.04 10.12
N TRP A 141 -6.42 8.29 9.52
CA TRP A 141 -6.28 6.84 9.71
C TRP A 141 -5.56 6.47 11.01
N GLY A 142 -4.96 7.44 11.69
CA GLY A 142 -4.19 7.17 12.90
C GLY A 142 -2.84 6.52 12.62
N SER A 143 -2.32 6.69 11.40
CA SER A 143 -1.05 6.15 10.94
C SER A 143 0.11 7.09 11.30
N GLY A 144 1.31 6.54 11.43
CA GLY A 144 2.53 7.33 11.30
C GLY A 144 2.68 7.89 9.88
N ILE A 145 3.59 8.84 9.70
CA ILE A 145 3.93 9.38 8.39
C ILE A 145 5.44 9.50 8.19
N ALA A 146 5.91 9.16 6.99
CA ALA A 146 7.27 9.38 6.53
C ALA A 146 7.25 10.09 5.16
N VAL A 147 7.76 11.32 5.12
CA VAL A 147 7.96 12.06 3.87
C VAL A 147 9.41 11.87 3.43
N ILE A 148 9.62 11.30 2.23
CA ILE A 148 10.95 10.84 1.78
C ILE A 148 11.65 11.80 0.81
N GLY A 149 11.16 13.02 0.69
CA GLY A 149 11.64 14.00 -0.31
C GLY A 149 11.02 13.77 -1.69
N SER A 150 11.70 14.24 -2.74
CA SER A 150 11.26 14.12 -4.13
C SER A 150 11.59 12.73 -4.67
N ALA A 151 10.53 11.94 -4.88
CA ALA A 151 10.57 10.55 -5.31
C ALA A 151 9.43 10.20 -6.29
N GLY A 152 8.81 11.21 -6.92
CA GLY A 152 7.66 11.06 -7.81
C GLY A 152 6.54 10.24 -7.16
N HIS A 153 5.93 9.33 -7.94
CA HIS A 153 4.88 8.44 -7.43
C HIS A 153 5.43 7.17 -6.72
N ILE A 154 6.71 7.19 -6.33
CA ILE A 154 7.42 6.07 -5.68
C ILE A 154 7.19 4.75 -6.44
N ASN A 155 7.34 4.78 -7.77
CA ASN A 155 7.09 3.63 -8.63
C ASN A 155 8.33 3.25 -9.43
N ALA A 156 8.20 2.42 -10.46
CA ALA A 156 9.31 2.03 -11.32
C ALA A 156 9.98 3.22 -12.04
N GLN A 157 9.20 4.23 -12.43
CA GLN A 157 9.70 5.44 -13.11
C GLN A 157 10.43 6.38 -12.14
N SER A 158 10.16 6.26 -10.84
CA SER A 158 10.86 7.01 -9.79
C SER A 158 12.31 6.56 -9.58
N GLY A 159 12.75 5.43 -10.15
CA GLY A 159 14.14 4.99 -10.07
C GLY A 159 14.58 4.52 -8.68
N MET A 160 13.64 4.01 -7.87
CA MET A 160 13.91 3.64 -6.46
C MET A 160 14.90 2.47 -6.31
N GLY A 161 15.09 1.65 -7.35
CA GLY A 161 15.89 0.43 -7.29
C GLY A 161 15.37 -0.51 -6.21
N ASP A 162 16.27 -1.05 -5.38
CA ASP A 162 15.93 -1.92 -4.25
C ASP A 162 15.45 -1.15 -3.01
N TRP A 163 15.37 0.18 -3.11
CA TRP A 163 14.83 1.11 -2.12
C TRP A 163 15.20 0.81 -0.64
N PRO A 164 16.49 0.92 -0.25
CA PRO A 164 16.93 0.61 1.12
C PRO A 164 16.23 1.43 2.21
N GLN A 165 15.93 2.70 1.92
CA GLN A 165 15.17 3.57 2.83
C GLN A 165 13.77 3.00 3.12
N GLY A 166 13.07 2.51 2.09
CA GLY A 166 11.77 1.86 2.25
C GLY A 166 11.85 0.61 3.11
N ARG A 167 12.93 -0.16 3.02
CA ARG A 167 13.15 -1.32 3.90
C ARG A 167 13.38 -0.93 5.34
N ALA A 168 14.18 0.10 5.59
CA ALA A 168 14.37 0.60 6.95
C ALA A 168 13.05 1.11 7.58
N LEU A 169 12.18 1.76 6.80
CA LEU A 169 10.86 2.17 7.25
C LEU A 169 9.97 0.95 7.57
N LEU A 170 10.00 -0.08 6.71
CA LEU A 170 9.26 -1.33 6.94
C LEU A 170 9.74 -2.06 8.20
N ASP A 171 11.04 -2.16 8.41
CA ASP A 171 11.62 -2.81 9.60
C ASP A 171 11.24 -2.06 10.88
N GLY A 172 11.28 -0.72 10.86
CA GLY A 172 10.83 0.11 11.97
C GLY A 172 9.34 -0.11 12.31
N LEU A 173 8.48 -0.16 11.28
CA LEU A 173 7.06 -0.45 11.43
C LEU A 173 6.82 -1.85 12.04
N VAL A 174 7.57 -2.85 11.59
CA VAL A 174 7.48 -4.23 12.11
C VAL A 174 7.89 -4.29 13.58
N ALA A 175 8.92 -3.53 13.98
CA ALA A 175 9.39 -3.45 15.36
C ALA A 175 8.38 -2.74 16.27
N GLU A 176 7.70 -1.69 15.80
CA GLU A 176 6.65 -0.99 16.55
C GLU A 176 5.40 -1.86 16.74
N ALA A 177 5.06 -2.67 15.75
CA ALA A 177 3.90 -3.57 15.78
C ALA A 177 4.18 -4.94 16.42
N ALA A 178 5.27 -5.07 17.18
CA ALA A 178 5.68 -6.31 17.84
C ALA A 178 5.02 -6.50 19.22
#